data_AF-A0A328TXX3-F1
#
_entry.id   AF-A0A328TXX3-F1
#
_cell.length_a   1.000
_cell.length_b   1.000
_cell.length_c   1.000
_cell.angle_alpha   90.00
_cell.angle_beta   90.00
_cell.angle_gamma   90.00
#
_symmetry.space_group_name_H-M   'P 1'
#
loop_
_entity.id
_entity.type
_entity.pdbx_description
1 polymer ?
#
loop_
_entity_poly.entity_id
_entity_poly.type
_entity_poly.pdbx_seq_one_letter_code
_entity_poly.pdbx_strand_id
1 'polypeptide(L)'
;MKPKDVYLQFFGGNGEIVAQSLFDSIRDSFTYEFWVKPEAEHEIDLESADGVAGVSGQRYVIAAQHGQQPNKAGAGVSIGINGISVYEHTTDYMPAVLVYQGSITDWTHIAVVYNNKTPSLYMNGKFIKTGVTSRKTFVHPSSIFASLQGYGSFIGQLKDIRIWNYARSQKQIMNDMYKKLAGNEPGLWGYWRVDEGLGSILYDSSPHMNHARINGTCNWGIAKKKHIREVVLFSHTNYLISIGGTEKCIHEQVQYFHKEGISVIQIFPGAYYPFLEQGESIYGVNIDFSFLGYFRIDELSDMLRKRNLERAFIHHLLHWRYFDFDRLATVLSKNKVKTTFCMHDLYPIMKNWREKYGHILSRVDHIIVPSEFIASKLTGVYSHLGNKISIQPYVNLTNKLEKTHDPSVSARKIRLAFLGYKAETKGWSTWEKIYRSPVLNDAYDLYHIGSFEQHAPNVKTYGYSFIRDGVMKATELLTENGIDLVLLWSLVPESFSYTLYESIAAGVPVLTYANSGNIAETVRNHKRQPIGRVFDGEHDLFQFLLDINAVREFIKLPRSRYTLEVNPYQK
;
A
#
# COMPACT_ATOMS: atom_id res chain seq x y z
N MET A 1 3.88 -18.11 -12.25
CA MET A 1 5.19 -18.12 -11.54
C MET A 1 6.04 -16.98 -12.10
N LYS A 2 6.24 -15.94 -11.27
CA LYS A 2 7.19 -14.80 -11.31
C LYS A 2 6.52 -13.66 -10.50
N PRO A 3 6.68 -13.58 -9.18
CA PRO A 3 6.72 -12.26 -8.55
C PRO A 3 8.06 -11.59 -8.96
N LYS A 4 8.25 -10.31 -8.64
CA LYS A 4 9.56 -9.59 -8.60
C LYS A 4 9.84 -8.64 -9.77
N ASP A 5 9.11 -7.53 -9.81
CA ASP A 5 9.61 -6.31 -10.48
C ASP A 5 9.79 -5.13 -9.51
N VAL A 6 9.47 -5.25 -8.22
CA VAL A 6 9.67 -4.16 -7.25
C VAL A 6 11.15 -4.03 -6.85
N TYR A 7 11.63 -2.79 -6.67
CA TYR A 7 12.94 -2.44 -6.16
C TYR A 7 12.89 -1.11 -5.38
N LEU A 8 13.95 -0.80 -4.64
CA LEU A 8 14.20 0.53 -4.10
C LEU A 8 15.21 1.28 -4.96
N GLN A 9 14.93 2.54 -5.24
CA GLN A 9 15.77 3.49 -5.97
C GLN A 9 16.38 4.49 -4.99
N PHE A 10 17.70 4.63 -5.06
CA PHE A 10 18.50 5.54 -4.27
C PHE A 10 19.15 6.58 -5.18
N PHE A 11 19.14 7.84 -4.74
CA PHE A 11 19.70 8.98 -5.47
C PHE A 11 20.92 9.59 -4.76
N GLY A 12 21.44 8.91 -3.73
CA GLY A 12 22.45 9.43 -2.82
C GLY A 12 21.86 10.21 -1.64
N GLY A 13 22.72 10.77 -0.77
CA GLY A 13 22.32 11.54 0.40
C GLY A 13 21.93 10.68 1.61
N ASN A 14 20.97 11.15 2.42
CA ASN A 14 20.63 10.55 3.73
C ASN A 14 19.63 9.37 3.65
N GLY A 15 19.42 8.78 2.46
CA GLY A 15 18.58 7.60 2.30
C GLY A 15 19.29 6.36 2.82
N GLU A 16 18.84 5.81 3.96
CA GLU A 16 19.39 4.59 4.55
C GLU A 16 18.27 3.62 4.91
N ILE A 17 18.62 2.34 5.03
CA ILE A 17 17.72 1.32 5.57
C ILE A 17 18.39 0.70 6.78
N VAL A 18 17.70 0.64 7.92
CA VAL A 18 18.26 0.15 9.18
C VAL A 18 17.38 -0.96 9.74
N ALA A 19 17.89 -2.20 9.75
CA ALA A 19 17.29 -3.28 10.54
C ALA A 19 17.86 -3.29 11.95
N GLN A 20 19.16 -3.57 12.05
CA GLN A 20 19.98 -3.43 13.25
C GLN A 20 21.36 -2.90 12.83
N SER A 21 22.13 -2.37 13.78
CA SER A 21 23.47 -1.86 13.48
C SER A 21 24.43 -2.97 13.06
N LEU A 22 24.55 -4.04 13.86
CA LEU A 22 25.46 -5.16 13.64
C LEU A 22 24.84 -6.47 14.17
N PHE A 23 24.99 -7.57 13.45
CA PHE A 23 24.59 -8.90 13.93
C PHE A 23 25.74 -9.59 14.68
N ASP A 24 25.96 -9.19 15.94
CA ASP A 24 27.08 -9.68 16.77
C ASP A 24 27.12 -11.20 16.98
N SER A 25 25.98 -11.89 16.85
CA SER A 25 25.89 -13.35 17.00
C SER A 25 26.42 -14.12 15.78
N ILE A 26 26.59 -13.46 14.63
CA ILE A 26 27.19 -14.04 13.42
C ILE A 26 28.61 -13.52 13.29
N ARG A 27 29.57 -14.41 13.08
CA ARG A 27 30.97 -14.05 12.90
C ARG A 27 31.67 -14.91 11.88
N ASP A 28 32.63 -14.31 11.17
CA ASP A 28 33.70 -14.89 10.35
C ASP A 28 33.27 -15.68 9.11
N SER A 29 32.14 -16.37 9.15
CA SER A 29 31.58 -17.15 8.05
C SER A 29 30.12 -16.80 7.86
N PHE A 30 29.83 -16.00 6.83
CA PHE A 30 28.49 -15.50 6.51
C PHE A 30 28.41 -15.13 5.03
N THR A 31 27.21 -14.92 4.52
CA THR A 31 27.01 -14.53 3.11
C THR A 31 26.02 -13.39 2.99
N TYR A 32 26.41 -12.32 2.29
CA TYR A 32 25.48 -11.34 1.74
C TYR A 32 25.03 -11.76 0.34
N GLU A 33 23.74 -11.65 0.03
CA GLU A 33 23.22 -11.77 -1.33
C GLU A 33 22.19 -10.67 -1.61
N PHE A 34 22.23 -10.08 -2.80
CA PHE A 34 21.25 -9.08 -3.22
C PHE A 34 21.32 -8.87 -4.75
N TRP A 35 20.24 -8.32 -5.31
CA TRP A 35 20.22 -7.81 -6.67
C TRP A 35 20.46 -6.31 -6.67
N VAL A 36 21.38 -5.83 -7.49
CA VAL A 36 21.74 -4.40 -7.57
C VAL A 36 21.86 -3.92 -9.02
N LYS A 37 21.59 -2.64 -9.24
CA LYS A 37 21.91 -1.92 -10.48
C LYS A 37 22.46 -0.53 -10.11
N PRO A 38 23.78 -0.34 -10.05
CA PRO A 38 24.38 0.94 -9.68
C PRO A 38 24.22 1.97 -10.79
N GLU A 39 24.19 3.25 -10.42
CA GLU A 39 23.98 4.38 -11.35
C GLU A 39 25.05 5.48 -11.21
N ALA A 40 26.01 5.29 -10.31
CA ALA A 40 27.16 6.18 -10.14
C ALA A 40 28.45 5.38 -9.94
N GLU A 41 29.59 6.02 -10.18
CA GLU A 41 30.90 5.49 -9.80
C GLU A 41 31.09 5.53 -8.27
N HIS A 42 31.94 4.64 -7.78
CA HIS A 42 32.47 4.67 -6.42
C HIS A 42 33.99 4.74 -6.43
N GLU A 43 34.58 5.16 -5.32
CA GLU A 43 36.04 5.19 -5.13
C GLU A 43 36.62 3.77 -5.12
N ILE A 44 37.69 3.55 -5.90
CA ILE A 44 38.40 2.28 -6.00
C ILE A 44 39.70 2.38 -5.21
N ASP A 45 39.68 1.94 -3.96
CA ASP A 45 40.88 1.87 -3.13
C ASP A 45 41.75 0.66 -3.47
N LEU A 46 43.00 0.67 -2.99
CA LEU A 46 43.88 -0.50 -3.07
C LEU A 46 43.39 -1.61 -2.13
N GLU A 47 43.40 -2.85 -2.64
CA GLU A 47 43.09 -4.04 -1.83
C GLU A 47 44.16 -4.21 -0.75
N SER A 48 43.74 -4.24 0.52
CA SER A 48 44.63 -4.31 1.69
C SER A 48 43.92 -4.97 2.86
N ALA A 49 44.71 -5.57 3.77
CA ALA A 49 44.21 -6.11 5.04
C ALA A 49 44.29 -5.08 6.19
N ASP A 50 44.68 -3.83 5.89
CA ASP A 50 44.91 -2.77 6.87
C ASP A 50 44.83 -1.36 6.24
N GLY A 51 44.67 -0.34 7.07
CA GLY A 51 44.53 1.07 6.65
C GLY A 51 43.10 1.61 6.76
N VAL A 52 42.89 2.85 6.30
CA VAL A 52 41.63 3.62 6.49
C VAL A 52 41.09 4.19 5.17
N ALA A 53 41.21 3.43 4.08
CA ALA A 53 40.90 3.92 2.74
C ALA A 53 39.40 4.21 2.51
N GLY A 54 38.51 3.41 3.12
CA GLY A 54 37.06 3.44 2.88
C GLY A 54 36.27 4.65 3.42
N VAL A 55 36.93 5.79 3.65
CA VAL A 55 36.38 6.96 4.36
C VAL A 55 35.85 8.08 3.44
N SER A 56 36.03 7.99 2.12
CA SER A 56 35.56 9.03 1.20
C SER A 56 35.19 8.44 -0.17
N GLY A 57 34.21 9.04 -0.83
CA GLY A 57 33.84 8.70 -2.22
C GLY A 57 33.07 7.39 -2.40
N GLN A 58 32.68 6.70 -1.31
CA GLN A 58 32.08 5.38 -1.41
C GLN A 58 30.59 5.38 -1.76
N ARG A 59 30.07 4.21 -2.16
CA ARG A 59 28.68 3.94 -2.52
C ARG A 59 28.20 2.68 -1.81
N TYR A 60 28.09 2.77 -0.48
CA TYR A 60 27.75 1.62 0.36
C TYR A 60 26.33 1.12 0.12
N VAL A 61 26.19 -0.02 -0.56
CA VAL A 61 24.92 -0.76 -0.63
C VAL A 61 24.68 -1.53 0.68
N ILE A 62 25.75 -1.98 1.33
CA ILE A 62 25.76 -2.48 2.71
C ILE A 62 26.81 -1.66 3.46
N ALA A 63 26.42 -0.99 4.54
CA ALA A 63 27.33 -0.16 5.32
C ALA A 63 28.36 -1.02 6.06
N ALA A 64 29.63 -0.61 6.00
CA ALA A 64 30.66 -1.16 6.88
C ALA A 64 30.51 -0.54 8.28
N GLN A 65 29.59 -1.08 9.08
CA GLN A 65 29.30 -0.55 10.42
C GLN A 65 30.50 -0.76 11.36
N HIS A 66 30.79 0.21 12.23
CA HIS A 66 31.90 0.10 13.18
C HIS A 66 31.69 -1.10 14.12
N GLY A 67 32.69 -1.98 14.24
CA GLY A 67 32.63 -3.23 15.02
C GLY A 67 32.57 -3.07 16.55
N GLN A 68 32.29 -1.87 17.06
CA GLN A 68 32.19 -1.47 18.48
C GLN A 68 33.43 -1.70 19.36
N GLN A 69 34.38 -2.54 18.95
CA GLN A 69 35.62 -2.86 19.66
C GLN A 69 36.79 -2.93 18.67
N PRO A 70 38.02 -2.50 19.03
CA PRO A 70 39.15 -2.44 18.09
C PRO A 70 39.54 -3.77 17.42
N ASN A 71 39.21 -4.90 18.05
CA ASN A 71 39.49 -6.25 17.58
C ASN A 71 38.33 -6.90 16.80
N LYS A 72 37.20 -6.21 16.67
CA LYS A 72 36.02 -6.64 15.90
C LYS A 72 35.79 -5.65 14.77
N ALA A 73 35.43 -6.13 13.59
CA ALA A 73 35.02 -5.26 12.49
C ALA A 73 33.64 -5.63 11.96
N GLY A 74 32.90 -4.62 11.49
CA GLY A 74 31.70 -4.85 10.67
C GLY A 74 32.04 -4.79 9.18
N ALA A 75 31.52 -5.74 8.42
CA ALA A 75 31.75 -5.84 6.98
C ALA A 75 30.65 -5.12 6.19
N GLY A 76 31.06 -4.34 5.18
CA GLY A 76 30.19 -3.64 4.24
C GLY A 76 30.62 -3.83 2.79
N VAL A 77 29.76 -3.40 1.87
CA VAL A 77 29.95 -3.53 0.42
C VAL A 77 29.66 -2.18 -0.23
N SER A 78 30.65 -1.62 -0.91
CA SER A 78 30.54 -0.43 -1.77
C SER A 78 30.48 -0.88 -3.23
N ILE A 79 29.53 -0.35 -4.01
CA ILE A 79 29.32 -0.73 -5.41
C ILE A 79 29.01 0.49 -6.25
N GLY A 80 29.70 0.61 -7.39
CA GLY A 80 29.42 1.59 -8.42
C GLY A 80 29.42 0.96 -9.81
N ILE A 81 29.21 1.78 -10.85
CA ILE A 81 29.23 1.32 -12.24
C ILE A 81 30.61 0.83 -12.70
N ASN A 82 31.66 1.17 -11.93
CA ASN A 82 33.07 0.93 -12.20
C ASN A 82 33.70 -0.20 -11.36
N GLY A 83 32.97 -0.76 -10.38
CA GLY A 83 33.53 -1.82 -9.53
C GLY A 83 32.72 -2.17 -8.27
N ILE A 84 33.34 -3.02 -7.44
CA ILE A 84 32.86 -3.46 -6.13
C ILE A 84 34.06 -3.48 -5.17
N SER A 85 33.87 -2.92 -3.98
CA SER A 85 34.83 -3.04 -2.87
C SER A 85 34.14 -3.52 -1.60
N VAL A 86 34.77 -4.46 -0.89
CA VAL A 86 34.32 -4.93 0.44
C VAL A 86 35.20 -4.25 1.48
N TYR A 87 34.57 -3.55 2.42
CA TYR A 87 35.25 -2.85 3.51
C TYR A 87 34.95 -3.51 4.85
N GLU A 88 35.90 -3.40 5.78
CA GLU A 88 35.72 -3.79 7.17
C GLU A 88 36.02 -2.61 8.07
N HIS A 89 35.16 -2.30 9.04
CA HIS A 89 35.29 -1.06 9.81
C HIS A 89 35.37 -1.28 11.32
N THR A 90 36.39 -0.67 11.93
CA THR A 90 36.53 -0.44 13.38
C THR A 90 37.51 0.70 13.65
N THR A 91 37.95 0.89 14.88
CA THR A 91 38.82 1.99 15.30
C THR A 91 40.13 1.98 14.49
N ASP A 92 40.43 3.11 13.85
CA ASP A 92 41.58 3.33 12.97
C ASP A 92 41.77 2.25 11.88
N TYR A 93 40.66 1.66 11.42
CA TYR A 93 40.66 0.54 10.49
C TYR A 93 39.44 0.58 9.58
N MET A 94 39.67 0.83 8.30
CA MET A 94 38.67 0.76 7.23
C MET A 94 39.25 0.35 5.87
N PRO A 95 39.96 -0.79 5.76
CA PRO A 95 40.57 -1.20 4.50
C PRO A 95 39.55 -1.81 3.52
N ALA A 96 39.87 -1.75 2.22
CA ALA A 96 39.21 -2.54 1.20
C ALA A 96 39.81 -3.95 1.18
N VAL A 97 39.16 -4.93 1.80
CA VAL A 97 39.65 -6.32 1.88
C VAL A 97 39.36 -7.14 0.62
N LEU A 98 38.52 -6.64 -0.28
CA LEU A 98 38.33 -7.18 -1.62
C LEU A 98 38.05 -6.02 -2.57
N VAL A 99 38.75 -5.96 -3.69
CA VAL A 99 38.52 -4.96 -4.74
C VAL A 99 38.36 -5.63 -6.10
N TYR A 100 37.26 -5.32 -6.77
CA TYR A 100 37.00 -5.72 -8.15
C TYR A 100 36.73 -4.47 -8.98
N GLN A 101 37.53 -4.26 -10.02
CA GLN A 101 37.32 -3.19 -10.98
C GLN A 101 36.74 -3.77 -12.28
N GLY A 102 35.59 -3.27 -12.69
CA GLY A 102 34.87 -3.77 -13.86
C GLY A 102 33.50 -3.14 -13.99
N SER A 103 32.97 -3.13 -15.21
CA SER A 103 31.70 -2.45 -15.50
C SER A 103 30.49 -3.22 -14.96
N ILE A 104 29.59 -2.52 -14.28
CA ILE A 104 28.31 -3.02 -13.76
C ILE A 104 27.22 -2.00 -14.10
N THR A 105 26.48 -2.22 -15.19
CA THR A 105 25.51 -1.23 -15.69
C THR A 105 24.07 -1.75 -15.75
N ASP A 106 23.86 -3.03 -15.42
CA ASP A 106 22.53 -3.63 -15.37
C ASP A 106 22.36 -4.51 -14.13
N TRP A 107 21.12 -4.96 -13.92
CA TRP A 107 20.75 -5.83 -12.80
C TRP A 107 21.70 -7.02 -12.69
N THR A 108 22.45 -7.04 -11.59
CA THR A 108 23.45 -8.06 -11.31
C THR A 108 23.18 -8.62 -9.91
N HIS A 109 23.16 -9.95 -9.81
CA HIS A 109 23.14 -10.60 -8.51
C HIS A 109 24.54 -10.61 -7.93
N ILE A 110 24.69 -10.07 -6.72
CA ILE A 110 25.96 -10.04 -5.99
C ILE A 110 25.85 -11.00 -4.82
N ALA A 111 26.87 -11.83 -4.63
CA ALA A 111 27.09 -12.53 -3.37
C ALA A 111 28.51 -12.24 -2.85
N VAL A 112 28.59 -11.80 -1.59
CA VAL A 112 29.87 -11.67 -0.86
C VAL A 112 29.87 -12.73 0.22
N VAL A 113 30.74 -13.73 0.06
CA VAL A 113 30.86 -14.89 0.95
C VAL A 113 32.09 -14.70 1.81
N TYR A 114 31.90 -14.49 3.11
CA TYR A 114 32.97 -14.64 4.08
C TYR A 114 33.08 -16.10 4.47
N ASN A 115 34.30 -16.66 4.37
CA ASN A 115 34.65 -17.97 4.90
C ASN A 115 35.89 -17.83 5.77
N ASN A 116 35.74 -18.00 7.08
CA ASN A 116 36.80 -17.79 8.06
C ASN A 116 37.54 -16.45 7.86
N LYS A 117 36.78 -15.35 7.83
CA LYS A 117 37.24 -13.95 7.67
C LYS A 117 37.81 -13.58 6.30
N THR A 118 37.68 -14.46 5.31
CA THR A 118 38.17 -14.20 3.95
C THR A 118 36.99 -14.00 3.02
N PRO A 119 36.82 -12.81 2.39
CA PRO A 119 35.73 -12.54 1.47
C PRO A 119 36.00 -13.11 0.08
N SER A 120 34.96 -13.66 -0.55
CA SER A 120 34.91 -14.02 -1.97
C SER A 120 33.72 -13.36 -2.63
N LEU A 121 33.94 -12.83 -3.84
CA LEU A 121 32.91 -12.19 -4.66
C LEU A 121 32.39 -13.16 -5.71
N TYR A 122 31.06 -13.23 -5.81
CA TYR A 122 30.35 -13.89 -6.89
C TYR A 122 29.41 -12.90 -7.57
N MET A 123 29.39 -12.90 -8.89
CA MET A 123 28.47 -12.11 -9.71
C MET A 123 27.66 -13.04 -10.60
N ASN A 124 26.32 -12.90 -10.57
CA ASN A 124 25.38 -13.77 -11.31
C ASN A 124 25.65 -15.27 -11.08
N GLY A 125 26.02 -15.62 -9.84
CA GLY A 125 26.33 -17.00 -9.45
C GLY A 125 27.70 -17.51 -9.91
N LYS A 126 28.51 -16.70 -10.61
CA LYS A 126 29.87 -17.04 -11.03
C LYS A 126 30.89 -16.50 -10.04
N PHE A 127 31.84 -17.33 -9.62
CA PHE A 127 33.00 -16.88 -8.83
C PHE A 127 33.83 -15.85 -9.61
N ILE A 128 34.16 -14.73 -8.96
CA ILE A 128 34.95 -13.64 -9.55
C ILE A 128 36.35 -13.63 -8.95
N LYS A 129 36.47 -13.42 -7.63
CA LYS A 129 37.75 -13.51 -6.92
C LYS A 129 37.57 -13.70 -5.42
N THR A 130 38.68 -14.03 -4.78
CA THR A 130 38.87 -13.95 -3.33
C THR A 130 39.73 -12.73 -3.01
N GLY A 131 39.38 -12.04 -1.93
CA GLY A 131 40.15 -10.93 -1.36
C GLY A 131 41.17 -11.40 -0.33
N VAL A 132 41.58 -10.50 0.55
CA VAL A 132 42.53 -10.77 1.63
C VAL A 132 41.82 -11.14 2.93
N THR A 133 42.46 -11.97 3.75
CA THR A 133 41.92 -12.37 5.05
C THR A 133 42.02 -11.23 6.07
N SER A 134 40.94 -10.97 6.81
CA SER A 134 40.93 -9.96 7.87
C SER A 134 41.96 -10.23 8.98
N ARG A 135 42.61 -9.15 9.41
CA ARG A 135 43.49 -9.14 10.60
C ARG A 135 42.73 -9.07 11.92
N LYS A 136 41.42 -8.76 11.89
CA LYS A 136 40.62 -8.65 13.10
C LYS A 136 40.30 -10.02 13.69
N THR A 137 40.02 -10.04 15.00
CA THR A 137 39.67 -11.29 15.69
C THR A 137 38.35 -11.82 15.20
N PHE A 138 37.36 -10.93 15.04
CA PHE A 138 36.03 -11.28 14.53
C PHE A 138 35.59 -10.28 13.46
N VAL A 139 34.91 -10.81 12.44
CA VAL A 139 34.23 -10.01 11.41
C VAL A 139 32.74 -10.31 11.46
N HIS A 140 31.91 -9.28 11.54
CA HIS A 140 30.46 -9.39 11.71
C HIS A 140 29.70 -8.77 10.52
N PRO A 141 28.55 -9.32 10.13
CA PRO A 141 27.70 -8.67 9.14
C PRO A 141 26.91 -7.49 9.74
N SER A 142 26.84 -6.41 8.96
CA SER A 142 25.99 -5.24 9.15
C SER A 142 24.62 -5.47 8.50
N SER A 143 23.60 -4.76 9.00
CA SER A 143 22.27 -4.69 8.38
C SER A 143 21.77 -3.26 8.21
N ILE A 144 22.72 -2.35 7.99
CA ILE A 144 22.46 -1.02 7.48
C ILE A 144 22.73 -1.05 5.97
N PHE A 145 21.75 -0.63 5.18
CA PHE A 145 21.82 -0.66 3.72
C PHE A 145 21.76 0.75 3.13
N ALA A 146 22.34 0.87 1.94
CA ALA A 146 22.32 2.04 1.07
C ALA A 146 23.01 3.34 1.58
N SER A 147 23.53 3.38 2.80
CA SER A 147 24.28 4.53 3.31
C SER A 147 25.20 4.18 4.47
N LEU A 148 26.34 4.86 4.55
CA LEU A 148 27.15 4.99 5.75
C LEU A 148 27.46 6.47 5.96
N GLN A 149 26.84 7.07 6.98
CA GLN A 149 26.91 8.51 7.21
C GLN A 149 28.36 9.00 7.29
N GLY A 150 28.69 9.99 6.45
CA GLY A 150 30.03 10.58 6.37
C GLY A 150 31.00 9.90 5.41
N TYR A 151 30.76 8.65 4.98
CA TYR A 151 31.69 7.90 4.12
C TYR A 151 31.14 7.57 2.73
N GLY A 152 29.82 7.53 2.57
CA GLY A 152 29.19 7.49 1.26
C GLY A 152 27.83 6.79 1.22
N SER A 153 27.01 7.19 0.25
CA SER A 153 25.64 6.67 0.07
C SER A 153 25.49 6.03 -1.29
N PHE A 154 24.74 4.95 -1.36
CA PHE A 154 24.46 4.25 -2.61
C PHE A 154 23.62 5.09 -3.57
N ILE A 155 23.90 4.94 -4.87
CA ILE A 155 23.13 5.55 -5.95
C ILE A 155 22.82 4.45 -6.96
N GLY A 156 21.55 4.11 -7.11
CA GLY A 156 21.09 3.02 -7.97
C GLY A 156 19.91 2.25 -7.37
N GLN A 157 19.70 1.02 -7.86
CA GLN A 157 18.55 0.19 -7.55
C GLN A 157 18.94 -1.06 -6.75
N LEU A 158 18.11 -1.47 -5.79
CA LEU A 158 18.35 -2.61 -4.90
C LEU A 158 17.09 -3.45 -4.69
N LYS A 159 17.21 -4.79 -4.68
CA LYS A 159 16.12 -5.70 -4.28
C LYS A 159 16.62 -7.06 -3.76
N ASP A 160 15.72 -7.81 -3.10
CA ASP A 160 15.91 -9.23 -2.72
C ASP A 160 17.20 -9.44 -1.87
N ILE A 161 17.31 -8.69 -0.77
CA ILE A 161 18.47 -8.68 0.14
C ILE A 161 18.39 -9.87 1.10
N ARG A 162 19.49 -10.60 1.24
CA ARG A 162 19.60 -11.81 2.06
C ARG A 162 20.90 -11.80 2.85
N ILE A 163 20.83 -12.26 4.09
CA ILE A 163 21.98 -12.50 4.96
C ILE A 163 21.90 -13.94 5.46
N TRP A 164 22.99 -14.69 5.28
CA TRP A 164 23.12 -16.06 5.78
C TRP A 164 24.21 -16.13 6.83
N ASN A 165 24.01 -16.94 7.87
CA ASN A 165 24.96 -17.12 8.97
C ASN A 165 26.07 -18.16 8.68
N TYR A 166 26.29 -18.50 7.40
CA TYR A 166 27.34 -19.40 6.96
C TYR A 166 27.88 -19.00 5.57
N ALA A 167 29.03 -19.56 5.22
CA ALA A 167 29.64 -19.40 3.90
C ALA A 167 28.91 -20.26 2.86
N ARG A 168 28.12 -19.65 1.97
CA ARG A 168 27.41 -20.40 0.93
C ARG A 168 28.36 -20.82 -0.20
N SER A 169 28.15 -22.04 -0.70
CA SER A 169 28.84 -22.52 -1.90
C SER A 169 28.29 -21.86 -3.17
N GLN A 170 29.11 -21.81 -4.22
CA GLN A 170 28.68 -21.31 -5.54
C GLN A 170 27.41 -22.02 -6.04
N LYS A 171 27.31 -23.34 -5.85
CA LYS A 171 26.14 -24.13 -6.25
C LYS A 171 24.87 -23.69 -5.52
N GLN A 172 24.96 -23.43 -4.21
CA GLN A 172 23.83 -22.91 -3.43
C GLN A 172 23.39 -21.53 -3.92
N ILE A 173 24.34 -20.63 -4.21
CA ILE A 173 24.06 -19.30 -4.75
C ILE A 173 23.35 -19.40 -6.11
N MET A 174 23.92 -20.15 -7.06
CA MET A 174 23.33 -20.34 -8.39
C MET A 174 21.92 -20.92 -8.34
N ASN A 175 21.69 -21.88 -7.45
CA ASN A 175 20.39 -22.54 -7.31
C ASN A 175 19.31 -21.58 -6.81
N ASP A 176 19.65 -20.58 -5.99
CA ASP A 176 18.66 -19.83 -5.23
C ASP A 176 18.57 -18.35 -5.60
N MET A 177 19.53 -17.80 -6.35
CA MET A 177 19.57 -16.37 -6.72
C MET A 177 18.31 -15.87 -7.46
N TYR A 178 17.64 -16.74 -8.22
CA TYR A 178 16.39 -16.41 -8.92
C TYR A 178 15.12 -16.85 -8.19
N LYS A 179 15.23 -17.68 -7.15
CA LYS A 179 14.07 -18.23 -6.44
C LYS A 179 13.50 -17.23 -5.46
N LYS A 180 12.18 -17.31 -5.22
CA LYS A 180 11.57 -16.73 -4.02
C LYS A 180 11.72 -17.78 -2.92
N LEU A 181 12.48 -17.44 -1.89
CA LEU A 181 12.71 -18.30 -0.74
C LEU A 181 11.48 -18.31 0.17
N ALA A 182 11.31 -19.38 0.93
CA ALA A 182 10.25 -19.53 1.92
C ALA A 182 10.47 -18.64 3.15
N GLY A 183 11.73 -18.28 3.44
CA GLY A 183 12.12 -17.46 4.58
C GLY A 183 12.62 -18.28 5.77
N ASN A 184 12.33 -19.57 5.81
CA ASN A 184 12.73 -20.49 6.89
C ASN A 184 13.86 -21.45 6.48
N GLU A 185 14.62 -21.12 5.43
CA GLU A 185 15.79 -21.89 5.02
C GLU A 185 16.84 -21.96 6.14
N PRO A 186 17.47 -23.13 6.37
CA PRO A 186 18.52 -23.25 7.38
C PRO A 186 19.65 -22.24 7.17
N GLY A 187 19.91 -21.45 8.21
CA GLY A 187 20.96 -20.44 8.23
C GLY A 187 20.61 -19.11 7.54
N LEU A 188 19.39 -18.93 7.03
CA LEU A 188 18.90 -17.64 6.55
C LEU A 188 18.58 -16.75 7.75
N TRP A 189 19.35 -15.69 7.94
CA TRP A 189 19.28 -14.83 9.12
C TRP A 189 18.46 -13.56 8.91
N GLY A 190 18.45 -13.06 7.68
CA GLY A 190 17.63 -11.92 7.28
C GLY A 190 17.24 -12.06 5.82
N TYR A 191 15.98 -11.81 5.51
CA TYR A 191 15.45 -11.86 4.16
C TYR A 191 14.47 -10.73 3.86
N TRP A 192 14.96 -9.65 3.25
CA TRP A 192 14.13 -8.54 2.79
C TRP A 192 13.89 -8.69 1.29
N ARG A 193 12.66 -9.06 0.93
CA ARG A 193 12.28 -9.27 -0.48
C ARG A 193 12.29 -7.98 -1.28
N VAL A 194 12.06 -6.85 -0.63
CA VAL A 194 11.89 -5.54 -1.27
C VAL A 194 10.73 -5.61 -2.27
N ASP A 195 9.62 -6.23 -1.84
CA ASP A 195 8.41 -6.45 -2.64
C ASP A 195 7.16 -5.73 -2.08
N GLU A 196 7.35 -4.85 -1.10
CA GLU A 196 6.29 -4.08 -0.43
C GLU A 196 5.70 -2.98 -1.34
N GLY A 197 6.54 -2.34 -2.16
CA GLY A 197 6.12 -1.36 -3.17
C GLY A 197 5.69 0.02 -2.64
N LEU A 198 5.55 0.18 -1.32
CA LEU A 198 5.28 1.44 -0.63
C LEU A 198 5.60 1.34 0.87
N GLY A 199 5.63 2.49 1.54
CA GLY A 199 5.89 2.58 2.98
C GLY A 199 7.37 2.71 3.34
N SER A 200 7.64 2.79 4.65
CA SER A 200 8.97 3.03 5.21
C SER A 200 9.53 1.84 6.02
N ILE A 201 8.97 0.65 5.83
CA ILE A 201 9.43 -0.58 6.50
C ILE A 201 9.63 -1.67 5.44
N LEU A 202 10.79 -2.31 5.46
CA LEU A 202 11.08 -3.57 4.78
C LEU A 202 10.87 -4.72 5.76
N TYR A 203 9.97 -5.63 5.44
CA TYR A 203 9.68 -6.76 6.31
C TYR A 203 10.68 -7.89 6.06
N ASP A 204 11.45 -8.21 7.11
CA ASP A 204 12.20 -9.46 7.16
C ASP A 204 11.24 -10.66 7.12
N SER A 205 11.37 -11.50 6.09
CA SER A 205 10.61 -12.73 5.88
C SER A 205 11.19 -13.93 6.62
N SER A 206 12.31 -13.76 7.35
CA SER A 206 12.88 -14.80 8.19
C SER A 206 12.16 -14.90 9.55
N PRO A 207 12.30 -16.03 10.28
CA PRO A 207 11.80 -16.18 11.65
C PRO A 207 12.39 -15.17 12.66
N HIS A 208 13.47 -14.45 12.29
CA HIS A 208 14.15 -13.51 13.17
C HIS A 208 13.48 -12.12 13.24
N MET A 209 12.55 -11.82 12.33
CA MET A 209 11.79 -10.55 12.32
C MET A 209 12.66 -9.29 12.39
N ASN A 210 13.81 -9.30 11.71
CA ASN A 210 14.72 -8.15 11.60
C ASN A 210 14.17 -7.08 10.64
N HIS A 211 12.94 -6.60 10.86
CA HIS A 211 12.33 -5.60 9.98
C HIS A 211 13.20 -4.34 9.91
N ALA A 212 13.38 -3.82 8.70
CA ALA A 212 14.26 -2.70 8.45
C ALA A 212 13.46 -1.42 8.19
N ARG A 213 13.83 -0.33 8.85
CA ARG A 213 13.21 0.98 8.65
C ARG A 213 13.94 1.74 7.56
N ILE A 214 13.19 2.29 6.61
CA ILE A 214 13.67 3.23 5.61
C ILE A 214 13.70 4.63 6.24
N ASN A 215 14.89 5.22 6.34
CA ASN A 215 15.09 6.60 6.78
C ASN A 215 15.54 7.45 5.58
N GLY A 216 15.08 8.70 5.51
CA GLY A 216 15.42 9.60 4.41
C GLY A 216 14.66 9.32 3.11
N THR A 217 15.19 9.81 1.98
CA THR A 217 14.53 9.78 0.67
C THR A 217 15.08 8.66 -0.21
N CYS A 218 14.37 7.53 -0.28
CA CYS A 218 14.48 6.55 -1.36
C CYS A 218 13.09 6.29 -1.95
N ASN A 219 13.03 5.94 -3.23
CA ASN A 219 11.75 5.70 -3.91
C ASN A 219 11.53 4.21 -4.16
N TRP A 220 10.29 3.78 -4.07
CA TRP A 220 9.90 2.48 -4.62
C TRP A 220 9.84 2.57 -6.15
N GLY A 221 10.51 1.65 -6.83
CA GLY A 221 10.45 1.48 -8.27
C GLY A 221 9.87 0.12 -8.62
N ILE A 222 9.21 0.03 -9.77
CA ILE A 222 8.82 -1.25 -10.36
C ILE A 222 9.47 -1.33 -11.74
N ALA A 223 10.15 -2.44 -12.03
CA ALA A 223 10.90 -2.64 -13.25
C ALA A 223 9.92 -2.56 -14.41
N LYS A 224 10.16 -1.59 -15.30
CA LYS A 224 9.32 -1.34 -16.46
C LYS A 224 9.21 -2.63 -17.25
N LYS A 225 8.07 -3.31 -17.18
CA LYS A 225 7.62 -4.08 -18.35
C LYS A 225 7.57 -3.08 -19.50
N LYS A 226 8.02 -3.48 -20.68
CA LYS A 226 7.78 -2.68 -21.89
C LYS A 226 6.26 -2.60 -22.03
N HIS A 227 5.67 -1.49 -21.57
CA HIS A 227 4.23 -1.30 -21.61
C HIS A 227 3.83 -1.13 -23.07
N ILE A 228 3.22 -2.15 -23.65
CA ILE A 228 2.73 -2.13 -25.04
C ILE A 228 1.38 -1.38 -25.08
N ARG A 229 0.74 -1.19 -23.92
CA ARG A 229 -0.61 -0.61 -23.77
C ARG A 229 -0.59 0.45 -22.68
N GLU A 230 -1.21 1.60 -22.95
CA GLU A 230 -1.36 2.71 -22.01
C GLU A 230 -2.85 3.04 -21.83
N VAL A 231 -3.24 3.39 -20.61
CA VAL A 231 -4.57 3.94 -20.30
C VAL A 231 -4.40 5.28 -19.57
N VAL A 232 -5.40 6.14 -19.67
CA VAL A 232 -5.46 7.39 -18.90
C VAL A 232 -6.55 7.30 -17.85
N LEU A 233 -6.28 7.85 -16.66
CA LEU A 233 -7.22 7.91 -15.55
C LEU A 233 -7.37 9.37 -15.09
N PHE A 234 -8.61 9.81 -14.90
CA PHE A 234 -8.95 11.12 -14.35
C PHE A 234 -9.54 10.97 -12.96
N SER A 235 -9.02 11.75 -12.01
CA SER A 235 -9.44 11.72 -10.62
C SER A 235 -9.32 13.09 -9.97
N HIS A 236 -9.93 13.26 -8.81
CA HIS A 236 -9.92 14.52 -8.07
C HIS A 236 -8.68 14.77 -7.18
N THR A 237 -7.83 13.76 -6.98
CA THR A 237 -6.66 13.82 -6.09
C THR A 237 -5.49 12.98 -6.64
N ASN A 238 -4.32 13.08 -6.01
CA ASN A 238 -3.13 12.29 -6.33
C ASN A 238 -3.17 10.93 -5.59
N TYR A 239 -3.35 9.81 -6.32
CA TYR A 239 -3.50 8.50 -5.68
C TYR A 239 -2.22 8.00 -5.00
N LEU A 240 -1.05 8.61 -5.27
CA LEU A 240 0.21 8.24 -4.64
C LEU A 240 0.33 8.72 -3.19
N ILE A 241 -0.41 9.77 -2.82
CA ILE A 241 -0.26 10.42 -1.50
C ILE A 241 -1.59 10.64 -0.78
N SER A 242 -2.73 10.63 -1.49
CA SER A 242 -4.05 10.86 -0.91
C SER A 242 -4.66 9.54 -0.39
N ILE A 243 -5.42 9.64 0.71
CA ILE A 243 -6.04 8.50 1.38
C ILE A 243 -7.56 8.67 1.34
N GLY A 244 -8.27 7.67 0.82
CA GLY A 244 -9.73 7.66 0.73
C GLY A 244 -10.25 6.41 0.02
N GLY A 245 -11.57 6.20 0.04
CA GLY A 245 -12.19 5.03 -0.59
C GLY A 245 -12.01 5.01 -2.11
N THR A 246 -12.10 6.18 -2.73
CA THR A 246 -11.90 6.37 -4.18
C THR A 246 -10.42 6.24 -4.56
N GLU A 247 -9.52 6.85 -3.79
CA GLU A 247 -8.07 6.76 -4.00
C GLU A 247 -7.58 5.32 -3.89
N LYS A 248 -8.09 4.59 -2.90
CA LYS A 248 -7.84 3.16 -2.74
C LYS A 248 -8.29 2.38 -3.98
N CYS A 249 -9.50 2.63 -4.46
CA CYS A 249 -10.03 1.98 -5.65
C CYS A 249 -9.15 2.25 -6.89
N ILE A 250 -8.68 3.49 -7.05
CA ILE A 250 -7.74 3.88 -8.12
C ILE A 250 -6.41 3.14 -7.94
N HIS A 251 -5.86 3.09 -6.72
CA HIS A 251 -4.60 2.43 -6.44
C HIS A 251 -4.64 0.93 -6.79
N GLU A 252 -5.71 0.22 -6.36
CA GLU A 252 -5.92 -1.20 -6.68
C GLU A 252 -6.06 -1.42 -8.19
N GLN A 253 -6.75 -0.51 -8.90
CA GLN A 253 -6.88 -0.56 -10.35
C GLN A 253 -5.53 -0.35 -11.05
N VAL A 254 -4.72 0.61 -10.61
CA VAL A 254 -3.39 0.87 -11.16
C VAL A 254 -2.47 -0.33 -10.94
N GLN A 255 -2.46 -0.90 -9.72
CA GLN A 255 -1.69 -2.10 -9.43
C GLN A 255 -2.10 -3.28 -10.32
N TYR A 256 -3.40 -3.46 -10.56
CA TYR A 256 -3.90 -4.49 -11.47
C TYR A 256 -3.42 -4.25 -12.91
N PHE A 257 -3.63 -3.05 -13.45
CA PHE A 257 -3.18 -2.70 -14.80
C PHE A 257 -1.67 -2.90 -14.97
N HIS A 258 -0.89 -2.49 -13.98
CA HIS A 258 0.55 -2.67 -14.00
C HIS A 258 0.94 -4.17 -14.00
N LYS A 259 0.29 -5.01 -13.19
CA LYS A 259 0.48 -6.47 -13.20
C LYS A 259 0.21 -7.06 -14.60
N GLU A 260 -0.83 -6.57 -15.27
CA GLU A 260 -1.23 -6.93 -16.64
C GLU A 260 -0.39 -6.25 -17.75
N GLY A 261 0.65 -5.50 -17.38
CA GLY A 261 1.56 -4.85 -18.32
C GLY A 261 0.99 -3.60 -19.00
N ILE A 262 -0.04 -3.00 -18.44
CA ILE A 262 -0.67 -1.76 -18.90
C ILE A 262 -0.13 -0.60 -18.05
N SER A 263 0.42 0.44 -18.70
CA SER A 263 0.85 1.67 -18.03
C SER A 263 -0.33 2.60 -17.81
N VAL A 264 -0.38 3.27 -16.66
CA VAL A 264 -1.46 4.18 -16.29
C VAL A 264 -0.94 5.61 -16.19
N ILE A 265 -1.54 6.51 -16.95
CA ILE A 265 -1.34 7.95 -16.82
C ILE A 265 -2.47 8.49 -15.97
N GLN A 266 -2.20 8.87 -14.72
CA GLN A 266 -3.18 9.61 -13.92
C GLN A 266 -3.05 11.10 -14.21
N ILE A 267 -4.18 11.78 -14.38
CA ILE A 267 -4.28 13.24 -14.38
C ILE A 267 -5.22 13.66 -13.24
N PHE A 268 -4.80 14.64 -12.45
CA PHE A 268 -5.56 15.17 -11.33
C PHE A 268 -5.36 16.69 -11.15
N PRO A 269 -6.30 17.43 -10.53
CA PRO A 269 -6.16 18.86 -10.29
C PRO A 269 -4.95 19.18 -9.42
N GLY A 270 -4.11 20.14 -9.85
CA GLY A 270 -2.97 20.61 -9.06
C GLY A 270 -3.37 21.57 -7.93
N ALA A 271 -4.59 22.10 -7.96
CA ALA A 271 -5.19 22.92 -6.92
C ALA A 271 -6.71 22.69 -6.87
N TYR A 272 -7.38 23.29 -5.89
CA TYR A 272 -8.83 23.36 -5.85
C TYR A 272 -9.33 24.31 -6.96
N TYR A 273 -10.08 23.79 -7.93
CA TYR A 273 -10.78 24.62 -8.90
C TYR A 273 -12.31 24.54 -8.74
N PRO A 274 -13.01 25.68 -8.70
CA PRO A 274 -14.46 25.69 -8.83
C PRO A 274 -14.86 25.14 -10.21
N PHE A 275 -15.80 24.18 -10.21
CA PHE A 275 -16.08 23.39 -11.40
C PHE A 275 -16.60 24.18 -12.61
N LEU A 276 -17.31 25.28 -12.37
CA LEU A 276 -17.91 26.11 -13.42
C LEU A 276 -17.09 27.35 -13.79
N GLU A 277 -15.95 27.58 -13.14
CA GLU A 277 -15.12 28.76 -13.36
C GLU A 277 -14.13 28.57 -14.53
N GLN A 278 -13.78 29.66 -15.21
CA GLN A 278 -12.77 29.71 -16.27
C GLN A 278 -11.48 30.38 -15.78
N GLY A 279 -10.34 30.02 -16.36
CA GLY A 279 -9.04 30.65 -16.07
C GLY A 279 -7.86 29.72 -16.31
N GLU A 280 -6.67 30.10 -15.85
CA GLU A 280 -5.50 29.24 -15.90
C GLU A 280 -5.59 28.10 -14.86
N SER A 281 -5.26 26.89 -15.28
CA SER A 281 -5.30 25.67 -14.47
C SER A 281 -4.05 24.83 -14.69
N ILE A 282 -3.63 24.16 -13.63
CA ILE A 282 -2.51 23.22 -13.63
C ILE A 282 -2.99 21.88 -13.10
N TYR A 283 -2.48 20.82 -13.69
CA TYR A 283 -2.88 19.46 -13.39
C TYR A 283 -1.64 18.62 -13.15
N GLY A 284 -1.64 17.86 -12.07
CA GLY A 284 -0.58 16.89 -11.78
C GLY A 284 -0.73 15.66 -12.64
N VAL A 285 0.40 15.07 -13.02
CA VAL A 285 0.46 13.84 -13.80
C VAL A 285 1.29 12.81 -13.05
N ASN A 286 0.73 11.61 -12.89
CA ASN A 286 1.49 10.41 -12.54
C ASN A 286 1.59 9.50 -13.76
N ILE A 287 2.71 8.80 -13.91
CA ILE A 287 2.84 7.63 -14.78
C ILE A 287 3.18 6.46 -13.88
N ASP A 288 2.25 5.51 -13.80
CA ASP A 288 2.30 4.42 -12.83
C ASP A 288 2.64 5.02 -11.46
N PHE A 289 3.58 4.42 -10.74
CA PHE A 289 3.96 4.77 -9.37
C PHE A 289 4.88 6.00 -9.27
N SER A 290 5.01 6.81 -10.34
CA SER A 290 5.91 7.96 -10.38
C SER A 290 5.17 9.26 -10.70
N PHE A 291 5.41 10.29 -9.89
CA PHE A 291 4.96 11.64 -10.19
C PHE A 291 5.84 12.28 -11.26
N LEU A 292 5.23 12.71 -12.36
CA LEU A 292 5.92 13.29 -13.51
C LEU A 292 6.09 14.81 -13.37
N GLY A 293 5.09 15.49 -12.79
CA GLY A 293 5.08 16.95 -12.66
C GLY A 293 3.69 17.55 -12.85
N TYR A 294 3.66 18.88 -12.88
CA TYR A 294 2.46 19.68 -13.16
C TYR A 294 2.49 20.25 -14.58
N PHE A 295 1.34 20.25 -15.22
CA PHE A 295 1.17 20.63 -16.62
C PHE A 295 -0.05 21.53 -16.81
N ARG A 296 0.04 22.46 -17.76
CA ARG A 296 -1.11 23.25 -18.24
C ARG A 296 -2.03 22.39 -19.10
N ILE A 297 -3.29 22.80 -19.22
CA ILE A 297 -4.30 22.06 -19.99
C ILE A 297 -3.93 21.89 -21.48
N ASP A 298 -3.22 22.86 -22.06
CA ASP A 298 -2.71 22.79 -23.43
C ASP A 298 -1.66 21.68 -23.59
N GLU A 299 -0.71 21.60 -22.66
CA GLU A 299 0.36 20.60 -22.64
C GLU A 299 -0.20 19.20 -22.46
N LEU A 300 -1.20 19.04 -21.58
CA LEU A 300 -1.91 17.78 -21.41
C LEU A 300 -2.66 17.36 -22.68
N SER A 301 -3.32 18.32 -23.35
CA SER A 301 -4.00 18.05 -24.62
C SER A 301 -3.02 17.53 -25.67
N ASP A 302 -1.83 18.15 -25.77
CA ASP A 302 -0.78 17.70 -26.69
C ASP A 302 -0.18 16.36 -26.32
N MET A 303 0.03 16.10 -25.03
CA MET A 303 0.48 14.82 -24.53
C MET A 303 -0.50 13.70 -24.91
N LEU A 304 -1.80 13.86 -24.62
CA LEU A 304 -2.81 12.84 -24.92
C LEU A 304 -3.00 12.64 -26.43
N ARG A 305 -2.87 13.71 -27.24
CA ARG A 305 -2.93 13.61 -28.71
C ARG A 305 -1.86 12.68 -29.28
N LYS A 306 -0.64 12.70 -28.73
CA LYS A 306 0.51 11.95 -29.23
C LYS A 306 0.61 10.50 -28.73
N ARG A 307 -0.30 10.08 -27.83
CA ARG A 307 -0.25 8.76 -27.20
C ARG A 307 -1.28 7.80 -27.79
N ASN A 308 -0.90 6.53 -27.85
CA ASN A 308 -1.78 5.44 -28.28
C ASN A 308 -2.49 4.83 -27.07
N LEU A 309 -3.53 5.51 -26.58
CA LEU A 309 -4.28 5.12 -25.39
C LEU A 309 -5.35 4.07 -25.75
N GLU A 310 -5.41 2.98 -25.00
CA GLU A 310 -6.41 1.93 -25.19
C GLU A 310 -7.78 2.37 -24.64
N ARG A 311 -7.78 2.96 -23.44
CA ARG A 311 -8.98 3.40 -22.70
C ARG A 311 -8.71 4.60 -21.81
N ALA A 312 -9.80 5.25 -21.42
CA ALA A 312 -9.83 6.32 -20.43
C ALA A 312 -10.83 6.00 -19.31
N PHE A 313 -10.42 6.16 -18.06
CA PHE A 313 -11.26 5.99 -16.88
C PHE A 313 -11.46 7.32 -16.17
N ILE A 314 -12.70 7.64 -15.79
CA ILE A 314 -13.06 8.89 -15.12
C ILE A 314 -13.65 8.53 -13.77
N HIS A 315 -12.90 8.71 -12.69
CA HIS A 315 -13.33 8.34 -11.34
C HIS A 315 -14.07 9.48 -10.64
N HIS A 316 -13.51 10.68 -10.63
CA HIS A 316 -14.16 11.78 -9.91
C HIS A 316 -13.69 13.10 -10.49
N LEU A 317 -14.64 14.00 -10.76
CA LEU A 317 -14.37 15.33 -11.31
C LEU A 317 -14.52 16.47 -10.28
N LEU A 318 -14.43 16.16 -8.98
CA LEU A 318 -14.34 17.23 -7.98
C LEU A 318 -13.02 17.98 -8.18
N HIS A 319 -13.05 19.29 -7.97
CA HIS A 319 -11.90 20.18 -8.19
C HIS A 319 -11.39 20.27 -9.63
N TRP A 320 -12.08 19.66 -10.59
CA TRP A 320 -11.83 19.89 -12.02
C TRP A 320 -12.56 21.13 -12.48
N ARG A 321 -12.04 21.83 -13.49
CA ARG A 321 -12.87 22.74 -14.29
C ARG A 321 -13.58 21.95 -15.39
N TYR A 322 -14.87 22.19 -15.55
CA TYR A 322 -15.69 21.55 -16.57
C TYR A 322 -15.11 21.73 -17.97
N PHE A 323 -14.73 22.96 -18.34
CA PHE A 323 -14.23 23.27 -19.69
C PHE A 323 -12.88 22.60 -19.99
N ASP A 324 -12.02 22.47 -18.98
CA ASP A 324 -10.73 21.77 -19.12
C ASP A 324 -10.96 20.27 -19.34
N PHE A 325 -11.83 19.66 -18.54
CA PHE A 325 -12.16 18.25 -18.71
C PHE A 325 -12.84 17.99 -20.06
N ASP A 326 -13.79 18.84 -20.47
CA ASP A 326 -14.49 18.72 -21.75
C ASP A 326 -13.53 18.81 -22.96
N ARG A 327 -12.47 19.62 -22.82
CA ARG A 327 -11.38 19.70 -23.79
C ARG A 327 -10.59 18.39 -23.88
N LEU A 328 -10.21 17.80 -22.75
CA LEU A 328 -9.51 16.50 -22.74
C LEU A 328 -10.42 15.37 -23.26
N ALA A 329 -11.69 15.35 -22.88
CA ALA A 329 -12.68 14.40 -23.40
C ALA A 329 -12.81 14.48 -24.93
N THR A 330 -12.72 15.69 -25.49
CA THR A 330 -12.71 15.90 -26.94
C THR A 330 -11.44 15.35 -27.62
N VAL A 331 -10.27 15.47 -26.98
CA VAL A 331 -9.03 14.83 -27.46
C VAL A 331 -9.18 13.31 -27.48
N LEU A 332 -9.69 12.71 -26.39
CA LEU A 332 -9.90 11.27 -26.29
C LEU A 332 -10.85 10.74 -27.36
N SER A 333 -11.96 11.45 -27.58
CA SER A 333 -12.94 11.11 -28.61
C SER A 333 -12.33 11.16 -30.02
N LYS A 334 -11.52 12.18 -30.35
CA LYS A 334 -10.82 12.27 -31.64
C LYS A 334 -9.82 11.13 -31.85
N ASN A 335 -9.17 10.69 -30.79
CA ASN A 335 -8.26 9.54 -30.80
C ASN A 335 -8.99 8.18 -30.70
N LYS A 336 -10.34 8.17 -30.73
CA LYS A 336 -11.18 6.96 -30.63
C LYS A 336 -10.91 6.15 -29.35
N VAL A 337 -10.49 6.82 -28.28
CA VAL A 337 -10.25 6.19 -26.97
C VAL A 337 -11.59 5.90 -26.32
N LYS A 338 -11.84 4.64 -25.95
CA LYS A 338 -13.05 4.28 -25.21
C LYS A 338 -13.00 4.82 -23.79
N THR A 339 -14.09 5.45 -23.36
CA THR A 339 -14.22 6.17 -22.10
C THR A 339 -15.18 5.46 -21.15
N THR A 340 -14.77 5.30 -19.90
CA THR A 340 -15.59 4.71 -18.84
C THR A 340 -15.68 5.66 -17.66
N PHE A 341 -16.90 6.02 -17.27
CA PHE A 341 -17.15 6.84 -16.09
C PHE A 341 -17.42 5.94 -14.90
N CYS A 342 -16.51 5.91 -13.93
CA CYS A 342 -16.66 5.21 -12.66
C CYS A 342 -17.25 6.18 -11.65
N MET A 343 -18.51 6.03 -11.27
CA MET A 343 -19.20 6.96 -10.37
C MET A 343 -19.06 6.53 -8.91
N HIS A 344 -18.36 7.34 -8.10
CA HIS A 344 -18.10 7.03 -6.68
C HIS A 344 -18.91 7.91 -5.72
N ASP A 345 -19.68 8.86 -6.22
CA ASP A 345 -20.36 9.90 -5.44
C ASP A 345 -21.76 10.21 -6.02
N LEU A 346 -22.48 11.15 -5.41
CA LEU A 346 -23.82 11.57 -5.85
C LEU A 346 -23.85 12.92 -6.59
N TYR A 347 -22.70 13.59 -6.79
CA TYR A 347 -22.65 14.88 -7.50
C TYR A 347 -23.28 14.83 -8.89
N PRO A 348 -23.06 13.79 -9.73
CA PRO A 348 -23.67 13.72 -11.05
C PRO A 348 -25.20 13.87 -11.05
N ILE A 349 -25.87 13.44 -9.98
CA ILE A 349 -27.33 13.49 -9.90
C ILE A 349 -27.87 14.70 -9.13
N MET A 350 -27.00 15.51 -8.52
CA MET A 350 -27.41 16.70 -7.78
C MET A 350 -27.93 17.79 -8.73
N LYS A 351 -29.01 18.47 -8.33
CA LYS A 351 -29.74 19.45 -9.16
C LYS A 351 -28.83 20.47 -9.86
N ASN A 352 -27.85 21.04 -9.13
CA ASN A 352 -26.96 22.10 -9.65
C ASN A 352 -25.91 21.59 -10.64
N TRP A 353 -25.69 20.27 -10.70
CA TRP A 353 -24.60 19.63 -11.42
C TRP A 353 -25.09 18.75 -12.58
N ARG A 354 -26.37 18.36 -12.51
CA ARG A 354 -27.03 17.39 -13.39
C ARG A 354 -26.91 17.71 -14.88
N GLU A 355 -27.00 18.97 -15.28
CA GLU A 355 -26.91 19.35 -16.69
C GLU A 355 -25.51 19.07 -17.26
N LYS A 356 -24.46 19.55 -16.56
CA LYS A 356 -23.07 19.39 -16.98
C LYS A 356 -22.61 17.94 -16.92
N TYR A 357 -22.94 17.22 -15.84
CA TYR A 357 -22.68 15.78 -15.80
C TYR A 357 -23.51 15.02 -16.82
N GLY A 358 -24.73 15.44 -17.15
CA GLY A 358 -25.53 14.84 -18.22
C GLY A 358 -24.81 14.89 -19.57
N HIS A 359 -24.19 16.02 -19.90
CA HIS A 359 -23.35 16.15 -21.10
C HIS A 359 -22.15 15.18 -21.06
N ILE A 360 -21.42 15.11 -19.94
CA ILE A 360 -20.28 14.18 -19.80
C ILE A 360 -20.73 12.72 -19.92
N LEU A 361 -21.76 12.32 -19.17
CA LEU A 361 -22.24 10.93 -19.11
C LEU A 361 -22.88 10.47 -20.43
N SER A 362 -23.49 11.37 -21.20
CA SER A 362 -24.01 11.04 -22.53
C SER A 362 -22.89 10.74 -23.53
N ARG A 363 -21.71 11.33 -23.36
CA ARG A 363 -20.54 11.16 -24.24
C ARG A 363 -19.70 9.93 -23.91
N VAL A 364 -19.75 9.42 -22.68
CA VAL A 364 -18.95 8.24 -22.33
C VAL A 364 -19.52 6.96 -22.94
N ASP A 365 -18.64 6.00 -23.22
CA ASP A 365 -19.04 4.71 -23.79
C ASP A 365 -19.70 3.80 -22.74
N HIS A 366 -19.22 3.87 -21.49
CA HIS A 366 -19.67 3.00 -20.42
C HIS A 366 -19.69 3.71 -19.07
N ILE A 367 -20.59 3.30 -18.17
CA ILE A 367 -20.72 3.82 -16.82
C ILE A 367 -20.66 2.65 -15.83
N ILE A 368 -19.74 2.75 -14.87
CA ILE A 368 -19.61 1.79 -13.78
C ILE A 368 -20.07 2.46 -12.49
N VAL A 369 -20.96 1.80 -11.76
CA VAL A 369 -21.45 2.24 -10.45
C VAL A 369 -21.21 1.13 -9.41
N PRO A 370 -20.94 1.46 -8.15
CA PRO A 370 -20.53 0.46 -7.17
C PRO A 370 -21.70 -0.30 -6.52
N SER A 371 -22.93 0.15 -6.75
CA SER A 371 -24.11 -0.42 -6.10
C SER A 371 -25.39 -0.23 -6.92
N GLU A 372 -26.36 -1.11 -6.67
CA GLU A 372 -27.75 -0.97 -7.14
C GLU A 372 -28.39 0.35 -6.70
N PHE A 373 -28.05 0.83 -5.49
CA PHE A 373 -28.51 2.12 -4.99
C PHE A 373 -28.13 3.25 -5.95
N ILE A 374 -26.86 3.33 -6.34
CA ILE A 374 -26.39 4.35 -7.28
C ILE A 374 -26.97 4.13 -8.68
N ALA A 375 -27.03 2.88 -9.16
CA ALA A 375 -27.62 2.55 -10.45
C ALA A 375 -29.08 3.04 -10.57
N SER A 376 -29.89 2.78 -9.54
CA SER A 376 -31.29 3.19 -9.47
C SER A 376 -31.43 4.70 -9.44
N LYS A 377 -30.65 5.40 -8.61
CA LYS A 377 -30.67 6.87 -8.55
C LYS A 377 -30.22 7.50 -9.86
N LEU A 378 -29.18 6.97 -10.49
CA LEU A 378 -28.69 7.45 -11.77
C LEU A 378 -29.72 7.23 -12.88
N THR A 379 -30.33 6.04 -12.96
CA THR A 379 -31.35 5.72 -13.97
C THR A 379 -32.64 6.52 -13.77
N GLY A 380 -33.04 6.78 -12.53
CA GLY A 380 -34.17 7.66 -12.22
C GLY A 380 -33.93 9.11 -12.68
N VAL A 381 -32.66 9.51 -12.81
CA VAL A 381 -32.26 10.86 -13.21
C VAL A 381 -31.98 10.94 -14.72
N TYR A 382 -31.36 9.91 -15.28
CA TYR A 382 -30.95 9.80 -16.68
C TYR A 382 -31.41 8.47 -17.28
N SER A 383 -32.72 8.33 -17.48
CA SER A 383 -33.34 7.07 -17.93
C SER A 383 -32.75 6.53 -19.24
N HIS A 384 -32.32 7.42 -20.14
CA HIS A 384 -31.71 7.07 -21.42
C HIS A 384 -30.30 6.46 -21.30
N LEU A 385 -29.65 6.49 -20.13
CA LEU A 385 -28.31 5.93 -19.92
C LEU A 385 -28.32 4.48 -19.44
N GLY A 386 -29.49 3.87 -19.22
CA GLY A 386 -29.62 2.54 -18.61
C GLY A 386 -28.80 1.45 -19.30
N ASN A 387 -28.68 1.49 -20.62
CA ASN A 387 -27.88 0.52 -21.40
C ASN A 387 -26.36 0.68 -21.27
N LYS A 388 -25.88 1.82 -20.73
CA LYS A 388 -24.47 2.09 -20.47
C LYS A 388 -24.05 1.75 -19.04
N ILE A 389 -25.01 1.48 -18.14
CA ILE A 389 -24.73 1.30 -16.72
C ILE A 389 -24.45 -0.16 -16.41
N SER A 390 -23.33 -0.42 -15.74
CA SER A 390 -23.02 -1.70 -15.12
C SER A 390 -22.72 -1.51 -13.65
N ILE A 391 -23.14 -2.48 -12.85
CA ILE A 391 -22.92 -2.48 -11.41
C ILE A 391 -21.71 -3.33 -11.12
N GLN A 392 -20.71 -2.74 -10.48
CA GLN A 392 -19.47 -3.41 -10.10
C GLN A 392 -19.07 -3.01 -8.68
N PRO A 393 -19.43 -3.83 -7.67
CA PRO A 393 -18.97 -3.66 -6.30
C PRO A 393 -17.43 -3.78 -6.22
N TYR A 394 -16.80 -3.01 -5.32
CA TYR A 394 -15.34 -3.10 -5.12
C TYR A 394 -14.89 -4.37 -4.40
N VAL A 395 -15.79 -4.97 -3.60
CA VAL A 395 -15.53 -6.24 -2.90
C VAL A 395 -16.66 -7.21 -3.12
N ASN A 396 -16.31 -8.50 -3.17
CA ASN A 396 -17.24 -9.61 -3.24
C ASN A 396 -17.24 -10.39 -1.92
N LEU A 397 -18.41 -10.85 -1.50
CA LEU A 397 -18.57 -11.79 -0.39
C LEU A 397 -18.48 -13.22 -0.94
N THR A 398 -17.43 -13.94 -0.59
CA THR A 398 -17.19 -15.34 -0.99
C THR A 398 -17.16 -16.26 0.24
N ASN A 399 -17.04 -17.57 0.03
CA ASN A 399 -16.85 -18.58 1.08
C ASN A 399 -17.79 -18.41 2.29
N LYS A 400 -19.08 -18.66 2.08
CA LYS A 400 -20.09 -18.57 3.14
C LYS A 400 -19.80 -19.61 4.23
N LEU A 401 -19.60 -19.14 5.46
CA LEU A 401 -19.43 -19.95 6.66
C LEU A 401 -20.62 -19.74 7.60
N GLU A 402 -21.10 -20.78 8.25
CA GLU A 402 -22.12 -20.64 9.30
C GLU A 402 -21.49 -20.03 10.56
N LYS A 403 -22.18 -19.07 11.19
CA LYS A 403 -21.77 -18.53 12.48
C LYS A 403 -22.52 -19.27 13.58
N THR A 404 -21.79 -19.98 14.43
CA THR A 404 -22.37 -20.55 15.65
C THR A 404 -22.69 -19.43 16.64
N HIS A 405 -23.88 -19.49 17.25
CA HIS A 405 -24.27 -18.53 18.27
C HIS A 405 -23.34 -18.64 19.49
N ASP A 406 -22.87 -17.51 20.01
CA ASP A 406 -22.10 -17.48 21.26
C ASP A 406 -23.08 -17.50 22.45
N PRO A 407 -23.19 -18.62 23.19
CA PRO A 407 -24.15 -18.73 24.28
C PRO A 407 -23.85 -17.77 25.45
N SER A 408 -22.63 -17.21 25.52
CA SER A 408 -22.23 -16.27 26.57
C SER A 408 -22.84 -14.87 26.41
N VAL A 409 -23.37 -14.54 25.22
CA VAL A 409 -24.00 -13.24 24.91
C VAL A 409 -25.11 -12.91 25.91
N SER A 410 -25.85 -13.91 26.40
CA SER A 410 -26.92 -13.75 27.39
C SER A 410 -26.44 -13.30 28.78
N ALA A 411 -25.15 -13.43 29.11
CA ALA A 411 -24.62 -13.22 30.46
C ALA A 411 -23.64 -12.03 30.60
N ARG A 412 -23.23 -11.40 29.50
CA ARG A 412 -22.29 -10.24 29.49
C ARG A 412 -22.94 -8.96 28.97
N LYS A 413 -22.23 -7.83 29.12
CA LYS A 413 -22.55 -6.57 28.41
C LYS A 413 -22.49 -6.78 26.90
N ILE A 414 -23.32 -6.06 26.17
CA ILE A 414 -23.39 -6.11 24.71
C ILE A 414 -22.22 -5.32 24.13
N ARG A 415 -21.45 -5.91 23.23
CA ARG A 415 -20.29 -5.26 22.61
C ARG A 415 -20.73 -4.50 21.36
N LEU A 416 -20.77 -3.17 21.47
CA LEU A 416 -21.18 -2.26 20.40
C LEU A 416 -19.96 -1.50 19.85
N ALA A 417 -19.74 -1.58 18.54
CA ALA A 417 -18.62 -0.90 17.88
C ALA A 417 -19.09 0.23 16.96
N PHE A 418 -18.41 1.38 17.02
CA PHE A 418 -18.37 2.33 15.90
C PHE A 418 -17.27 1.88 14.94
N LEU A 419 -17.61 1.69 13.66
CA LEU A 419 -16.68 1.18 12.66
C LEU A 419 -16.38 2.23 11.58
N GLY A 420 -15.13 2.65 11.50
CA GLY A 420 -14.62 3.63 10.55
C GLY A 420 -13.96 4.84 11.19
N TYR A 421 -13.57 5.80 10.34
CA TYR A 421 -12.88 7.01 10.77
C TYR A 421 -13.81 7.95 11.55
N LYS A 422 -13.24 8.67 12.53
CA LYS A 422 -13.92 9.71 13.31
C LYS A 422 -14.24 10.92 12.42
N ALA A 423 -15.50 11.06 12.02
CA ALA A 423 -15.98 12.21 11.27
C ALA A 423 -17.46 12.50 11.55
N GLU A 424 -17.84 13.78 11.60
CA GLU A 424 -19.25 14.16 11.77
C GLU A 424 -20.15 13.60 10.67
N THR A 425 -19.66 13.57 9.43
CA THR A 425 -20.38 12.96 8.30
C THR A 425 -20.66 11.46 8.48
N LYS A 426 -19.90 10.79 9.36
CA LYS A 426 -20.05 9.38 9.73
C LYS A 426 -20.89 9.17 11.01
N GLY A 427 -21.49 10.25 11.53
CA GLY A 427 -22.35 10.19 12.71
C GLY A 427 -21.57 10.17 14.02
N TRP A 428 -20.39 10.79 14.05
CA TRP A 428 -19.56 10.83 15.26
C TRP A 428 -20.31 11.45 16.44
N SER A 429 -20.99 12.58 16.26
CA SER A 429 -21.83 13.19 17.30
C SER A 429 -22.90 12.24 17.88
N THR A 430 -23.48 11.35 17.07
CA THR A 430 -24.38 10.30 17.55
C THR A 430 -23.64 9.27 18.40
N TRP A 431 -22.44 8.86 17.98
CA TRP A 431 -21.57 7.99 18.77
C TRP A 431 -21.15 8.62 20.11
N GLU A 432 -20.89 9.93 20.14
CA GLU A 432 -20.56 10.64 21.38
C GLU A 432 -21.70 10.61 22.39
N LYS A 433 -22.94 10.79 21.93
CA LYS A 433 -24.12 10.65 22.79
C LYS A 433 -24.24 9.24 23.37
N ILE A 434 -23.85 8.20 22.61
CA ILE A 434 -23.86 6.81 23.08
C ILE A 434 -22.81 6.60 24.17
N TYR A 435 -21.53 6.89 23.90
CA TYR A 435 -20.47 6.57 24.87
C TYR A 435 -20.45 7.49 26.09
N ARG A 436 -21.11 8.65 26.03
CA ARG A 436 -21.30 9.54 27.19
C ARG A 436 -22.53 9.21 28.02
N SER A 437 -23.42 8.32 27.57
CA SER A 437 -24.63 7.94 28.31
C SER A 437 -24.32 6.95 29.44
N PRO A 438 -24.52 7.32 30.72
CA PRO A 438 -24.27 6.39 31.83
C PRO A 438 -25.13 5.13 31.75
N VAL A 439 -26.40 5.28 31.36
CA VAL A 439 -27.35 4.17 31.22
C VAL A 439 -26.88 3.16 30.18
N LEU A 440 -26.36 3.63 29.03
CA LEU A 440 -25.83 2.72 28.01
C LEU A 440 -24.49 2.11 28.45
N ASN A 441 -23.65 2.86 29.18
CA ASN A 441 -22.38 2.33 29.69
C ASN A 441 -22.57 1.16 30.67
N ASP A 442 -23.71 1.04 31.34
CA ASP A 442 -24.04 -0.10 32.20
C ASP A 442 -24.42 -1.36 31.39
N ALA A 443 -24.96 -1.19 30.19
CA ALA A 443 -25.42 -2.31 29.36
C ALA A 443 -24.45 -2.71 28.23
N TYR A 444 -23.56 -1.80 27.82
CA TYR A 444 -22.70 -1.97 26.65
C TYR A 444 -21.20 -1.85 26.97
N ASP A 445 -20.41 -2.72 26.37
CA ASP A 445 -18.97 -2.52 26.21
C ASP A 445 -18.73 -1.84 24.86
N LEU A 446 -18.08 -0.69 24.86
CA LEU A 446 -17.99 0.17 23.67
C LEU A 446 -16.63 0.06 22.98
N TYR A 447 -16.66 0.00 21.66
CA TYR A 447 -15.49 -0.18 20.80
C TYR A 447 -15.47 0.89 19.70
N HIS A 448 -14.29 1.41 19.38
CA HIS A 448 -14.07 2.19 18.17
C HIS A 448 -13.02 1.48 17.32
N ILE A 449 -13.45 0.90 16.19
CA ILE A 449 -12.57 0.21 15.24
C ILE A 449 -12.37 1.13 14.03
N GLY A 450 -11.16 1.62 13.81
CA GLY A 450 -10.84 2.58 12.74
C GLY A 450 -10.17 3.88 13.19
N SER A 451 -9.70 3.97 14.44
CA SER A 451 -8.90 5.09 14.94
C SER A 451 -7.76 4.59 15.81
N PHE A 452 -6.63 5.29 15.84
CA PHE A 452 -5.54 5.05 16.79
C PHE A 452 -5.67 5.90 18.06
N GLU A 453 -6.62 6.85 18.07
CA GLU A 453 -6.74 7.84 19.12
C GLU A 453 -7.74 7.39 20.18
N GLN A 454 -7.32 7.42 21.44
CA GLN A 454 -8.15 7.12 22.58
C GLN A 454 -8.97 8.37 22.97
N HIS A 455 -10.24 8.43 22.57
CA HIS A 455 -11.09 9.62 22.79
C HIS A 455 -11.83 9.62 24.13
N ALA A 456 -12.08 8.44 24.71
CA ALA A 456 -12.80 8.28 25.96
C ALA A 456 -12.34 7.02 26.70
N PRO A 457 -12.17 7.04 28.04
CA PRO A 457 -11.61 5.91 28.78
C PRO A 457 -12.49 4.65 28.76
N ASN A 458 -13.80 4.81 28.52
CA ASN A 458 -14.78 3.71 28.46
C ASN A 458 -14.96 3.12 27.05
N VAL A 459 -14.19 3.56 26.06
CA VAL A 459 -14.26 3.05 24.68
C VAL A 459 -12.95 2.36 24.32
N LYS A 460 -12.96 1.09 23.94
CA LYS A 460 -11.75 0.40 23.47
C LYS A 460 -11.47 0.76 22.01
N THR A 461 -10.32 1.37 21.75
CA THR A 461 -9.95 1.82 20.41
C THR A 461 -9.00 0.85 19.72
N TYR A 462 -9.29 0.54 18.45
CA TYR A 462 -8.44 -0.27 17.58
C TYR A 462 -8.21 0.44 16.26
N GLY A 463 -6.95 0.81 16.01
CA GLY A 463 -6.56 1.41 14.75
C GLY A 463 -6.19 0.31 13.76
N TYR A 464 -6.68 0.45 12.53
CA TYR A 464 -6.22 -0.34 11.41
C TYR A 464 -6.11 0.53 10.17
N SER A 465 -5.36 0.04 9.19
CA SER A 465 -5.32 0.58 7.85
C SER A 465 -5.55 -0.56 6.90
N PHE A 466 -6.59 -0.46 6.07
CA PHE A 466 -6.84 -1.44 5.02
C PHE A 466 -5.62 -1.63 4.09
N ILE A 467 -4.81 -0.58 3.92
CA ILE A 467 -3.59 -0.60 3.09
C ILE A 467 -2.47 -1.40 3.78
N ARG A 468 -2.28 -1.21 5.10
CA ARG A 468 -1.20 -1.85 5.87
C ARG A 468 -1.56 -3.28 6.30
N ASP A 469 -2.80 -3.47 6.72
CA ASP A 469 -3.23 -4.65 7.47
C ASP A 469 -4.12 -5.59 6.64
N GLY A 470 -4.45 -5.20 5.40
CA GLY A 470 -5.20 -6.02 4.46
C GLY A 470 -6.73 -5.88 4.55
N VAL A 471 -7.39 -6.51 3.56
CA VAL A 471 -8.82 -6.34 3.25
C VAL A 471 -9.75 -6.87 4.34
N MET A 472 -9.24 -7.80 5.15
CA MET A 472 -10.00 -8.48 6.19
C MET A 472 -9.76 -7.89 7.57
N LYS A 473 -8.88 -6.88 7.75
CA LYS A 473 -8.46 -6.51 9.11
C LYS A 473 -9.61 -6.02 9.99
N ALA A 474 -10.53 -5.24 9.44
CA ALA A 474 -11.71 -4.81 10.18
C ALA A 474 -12.59 -6.01 10.57
N THR A 475 -12.80 -6.94 9.62
CA THR A 475 -13.55 -8.19 9.81
C THR A 475 -12.93 -9.06 10.91
N GLU A 476 -11.59 -9.16 10.92
CA GLU A 476 -10.81 -9.83 11.95
C GLU A 476 -11.00 -9.15 13.30
N LEU A 477 -10.81 -7.83 13.39
CA LEU A 477 -10.98 -7.07 14.65
C LEU A 477 -12.39 -7.20 15.22
N LEU A 478 -13.42 -7.16 14.36
CA LEU A 478 -14.81 -7.42 14.77
C LEU A 478 -14.98 -8.83 15.34
N THR A 479 -14.33 -9.82 14.73
CA THR A 479 -14.41 -11.23 15.12
C THR A 479 -13.61 -11.54 16.40
N GLU A 480 -12.36 -11.10 16.47
CA GLU A 480 -11.43 -11.28 17.60
C GLU A 480 -11.95 -10.62 18.88
N ASN A 481 -12.55 -9.43 18.75
CA ASN A 481 -13.16 -8.74 19.90
C ASN A 481 -14.58 -9.22 20.21
N GLY A 482 -15.12 -10.17 19.42
CA GLY A 482 -16.47 -10.70 19.60
C GLY A 482 -17.54 -9.60 19.60
N ILE A 483 -17.46 -8.67 18.65
CA ILE A 483 -18.43 -7.56 18.53
C ILE A 483 -19.81 -8.10 18.18
N ASP A 484 -20.83 -7.61 18.89
CA ASP A 484 -22.23 -8.04 18.71
C ASP A 484 -22.98 -7.14 17.74
N LEU A 485 -22.66 -5.85 17.72
CA LEU A 485 -23.32 -4.82 16.92
C LEU A 485 -22.31 -3.81 16.39
N VAL A 486 -22.53 -3.34 15.17
CA VAL A 486 -21.80 -2.21 14.58
C VAL A 486 -22.75 -1.05 14.34
N LEU A 487 -22.34 0.15 14.71
CA LEU A 487 -22.99 1.40 14.32
C LEU A 487 -22.32 1.96 13.06
N LEU A 488 -23.07 2.06 11.95
CA LEU A 488 -22.68 2.78 10.74
C LEU A 488 -23.68 3.92 10.49
N TRP A 489 -23.42 5.08 11.08
CA TRP A 489 -24.40 6.19 11.15
C TRP A 489 -24.08 7.33 10.17
N SER A 490 -23.89 7.01 8.90
CA SER A 490 -23.55 8.02 7.90
C SER A 490 -24.69 9.03 7.71
N LEU A 491 -24.40 10.31 7.95
CA LEU A 491 -25.32 11.43 7.74
C LEU A 491 -25.37 11.87 6.27
N VAL A 492 -24.28 11.62 5.55
CA VAL A 492 -24.21 11.80 4.09
C VAL A 492 -24.46 10.43 3.44
N PRO A 493 -25.38 10.32 2.46
CA PRO A 493 -25.64 9.03 1.82
C PRO A 493 -24.37 8.45 1.17
N GLU A 494 -24.04 7.20 1.50
CA GLU A 494 -22.88 6.52 0.91
C GLU A 494 -23.23 5.88 -0.43
N SER A 495 -22.33 6.00 -1.41
CA SER A 495 -22.43 5.29 -2.69
C SER A 495 -22.06 3.81 -2.55
N PHE A 496 -21.09 3.53 -1.69
CA PHE A 496 -20.60 2.23 -1.30
C PHE A 496 -19.97 2.33 0.09
N SER A 497 -20.00 1.24 0.86
CA SER A 497 -19.46 1.22 2.22
C SER A 497 -18.64 -0.03 2.49
N TYR A 498 -17.31 0.08 2.52
CA TYR A 498 -16.44 -1.06 2.85
C TYR A 498 -16.76 -1.63 4.24
N THR A 499 -17.00 -0.76 5.22
CA THR A 499 -17.29 -1.13 6.60
C THR A 499 -18.60 -1.91 6.75
N LEU A 500 -19.58 -1.67 5.87
CA LEU A 500 -20.77 -2.52 5.77
C LEU A 500 -20.42 -3.94 5.34
N TYR A 501 -19.64 -4.10 4.26
CA TYR A 501 -19.25 -5.42 3.76
C TYR A 501 -18.32 -6.16 4.74
N GLU A 502 -17.43 -5.46 5.44
CA GLU A 502 -16.61 -5.99 6.54
C GLU A 502 -17.48 -6.49 7.70
N SER A 503 -18.53 -5.74 8.07
CA SER A 503 -19.49 -6.15 9.10
C SER A 503 -20.29 -7.40 8.68
N ILE A 504 -20.76 -7.43 7.43
CA ILE A 504 -21.46 -8.60 6.86
C ILE A 504 -20.52 -9.82 6.85
N ALA A 505 -19.26 -9.64 6.45
CA ALA A 505 -18.27 -10.71 6.42
C ALA A 505 -17.97 -11.27 7.82
N ALA A 506 -17.97 -10.43 8.86
CA ALA A 506 -17.82 -10.85 10.26
C ALA A 506 -19.10 -11.52 10.82
N GLY A 507 -20.21 -11.44 10.08
CA GLY A 507 -21.53 -11.84 10.53
C GLY A 507 -22.03 -10.99 11.70
N VAL A 508 -21.65 -9.70 11.73
CA VAL A 508 -22.01 -8.75 12.78
C VAL A 508 -23.07 -7.79 12.23
N PRO A 509 -24.26 -7.71 12.86
CA PRO A 509 -25.31 -6.82 12.38
C PRO A 509 -24.97 -5.34 12.49
N VAL A 510 -25.43 -4.57 11.51
CA VAL A 510 -25.25 -3.11 11.45
C VAL A 510 -26.51 -2.36 11.88
N LEU A 511 -26.37 -1.36 12.75
CA LEU A 511 -27.36 -0.32 13.02
C LEU A 511 -27.04 0.90 12.17
N THR A 512 -28.01 1.40 11.40
CA THR A 512 -27.75 2.50 10.45
C THR A 512 -28.92 3.46 10.29
N TYR A 513 -28.62 4.66 9.82
CA TYR A 513 -29.58 5.72 9.55
C TYR A 513 -30.30 5.49 8.22
N ALA A 514 -31.60 5.80 8.14
CA ALA A 514 -32.45 5.61 6.97
C ALA A 514 -31.95 6.28 5.69
N ASN A 515 -31.23 7.40 5.83
CA ASN A 515 -30.68 8.17 4.71
C ASN A 515 -29.18 7.91 4.46
N SER A 516 -28.59 6.87 5.07
CA SER A 516 -27.18 6.49 4.87
C SER A 516 -26.84 5.97 3.46
N GLY A 517 -27.80 6.01 2.52
CA GLY A 517 -27.62 5.62 1.12
C GLY A 517 -27.51 4.11 0.95
N ASN A 518 -26.44 3.65 0.30
CA ASN A 518 -26.21 2.24 0.01
C ASN A 518 -26.23 1.36 1.27
N ILE A 519 -25.85 1.88 2.45
CA ILE A 519 -25.88 1.11 3.70
C ILE A 519 -27.31 0.71 4.03
N ALA A 520 -28.21 1.70 4.20
CA ALA A 520 -29.63 1.44 4.49
C ALA A 520 -30.29 0.59 3.40
N GLU A 521 -30.01 0.85 2.13
CA GLU A 521 -30.60 0.09 1.02
C GLU A 521 -30.17 -1.38 1.04
N THR A 522 -28.88 -1.64 1.28
CA THR A 522 -28.35 -3.00 1.39
C THR A 522 -28.96 -3.72 2.60
N VAL A 523 -29.08 -3.04 3.75
CA VAL A 523 -29.69 -3.61 4.96
C VAL A 523 -31.17 -3.96 4.74
N ARG A 524 -31.95 -3.09 4.10
CA ARG A 524 -33.39 -3.33 3.81
C ARG A 524 -33.61 -4.48 2.83
N ASN A 525 -32.78 -4.55 1.79
CA ASN A 525 -33.01 -5.47 0.66
C ASN A 525 -32.32 -6.83 0.81
N HIS A 526 -31.62 -7.09 1.91
CA HIS A 526 -30.93 -8.37 2.11
C HIS A 526 -31.91 -9.50 2.44
N LYS A 527 -32.39 -10.21 1.40
CA LYS A 527 -33.50 -11.17 1.49
C LYS A 527 -33.23 -12.46 2.28
N ARG A 528 -31.97 -12.79 2.58
CA ARG A 528 -31.60 -14.12 3.15
C ARG A 528 -31.59 -14.15 4.68
N GLN A 529 -31.08 -13.10 5.31
CA GLN A 529 -30.92 -12.99 6.77
C GLN A 529 -30.83 -11.50 7.16
N PRO A 530 -31.28 -11.12 8.35
CA PRO A 530 -31.23 -9.72 8.78
C PRO A 530 -29.79 -9.31 9.10
N ILE A 531 -29.11 -8.66 8.15
CA ILE A 531 -27.74 -8.17 8.30
C ILE A 531 -27.64 -6.86 9.09
N GLY A 532 -28.76 -6.27 9.48
CA GLY A 532 -28.78 -5.00 10.18
C GLY A 532 -30.20 -4.50 10.46
N ARG A 533 -30.29 -3.31 11.05
CA ARG A 533 -31.54 -2.58 11.31
C ARG A 533 -31.35 -1.12 10.90
N VAL A 534 -32.38 -0.57 10.26
CA VAL A 534 -32.42 0.81 9.78
C VAL A 534 -33.35 1.63 10.67
N PHE A 535 -32.96 2.86 10.99
CA PHE A 535 -33.69 3.77 11.88
C PHE A 535 -33.93 5.12 11.21
N ASP A 536 -35.09 5.72 11.46
CA ASP A 536 -35.49 7.01 10.87
C ASP A 536 -34.82 8.22 11.52
N GLY A 537 -34.27 8.04 12.73
CA GLY A 537 -33.47 9.06 13.40
C GLY A 537 -32.78 8.56 14.65
N GLU A 538 -32.04 9.46 15.30
CA GLU A 538 -31.34 9.14 16.56
C GLU A 538 -32.32 8.70 17.64
N HIS A 539 -33.50 9.32 17.74
CA HIS A 539 -34.49 8.97 18.76
C HIS A 539 -34.83 7.47 18.73
N ASP A 540 -35.13 6.92 17.55
CA ASP A 540 -35.48 5.50 17.39
C ASP A 540 -34.29 4.57 17.68
N LEU A 541 -33.07 5.00 17.30
CA LEU A 541 -31.84 4.30 17.65
C LEU A 541 -31.68 4.22 19.17
N PHE A 542 -31.85 5.33 19.88
CA PHE A 542 -31.71 5.38 21.34
C PHE A 542 -32.82 4.58 22.04
N GLN A 543 -34.07 4.65 21.57
CA GLN A 543 -35.16 3.82 22.11
C GLN A 543 -34.81 2.33 21.97
N PHE A 544 -34.29 1.91 20.81
CA PHE A 544 -33.85 0.53 20.62
C PHE A 544 -32.66 0.16 21.50
N LEU A 545 -31.64 1.01 21.61
CA LEU A 545 -30.47 0.74 22.44
C LEU A 545 -30.79 0.68 23.94
N LEU A 546 -31.82 1.39 24.41
CA LEU A 546 -32.29 1.33 25.79
C LEU A 546 -33.12 0.07 26.10
N ASP A 547 -33.79 -0.51 25.10
CA ASP A 547 -34.47 -1.81 25.23
C ASP A 547 -33.48 -2.97 25.05
N ILE A 548 -32.77 -3.30 26.12
CA ILE A 548 -31.73 -4.34 26.13
C ILE A 548 -32.27 -5.71 25.71
N ASN A 549 -33.54 -6.02 26.01
CA ASN A 549 -34.15 -7.27 25.59
C ASN A 549 -34.34 -7.31 24.08
N ALA A 550 -34.87 -6.24 23.48
CA ALA A 550 -35.00 -6.14 22.03
C ALA A 550 -33.63 -6.22 21.34
N VAL A 551 -32.58 -5.61 21.90
CA VAL A 551 -31.22 -5.70 21.35
C VAL A 551 -30.70 -7.13 21.42
N ARG A 552 -30.87 -7.83 22.56
CA ARG A 552 -30.46 -9.22 22.74
C ARG A 552 -31.17 -10.17 21.78
N GLU A 553 -32.46 -10.00 21.56
CA GLU A 553 -33.19 -10.82 20.59
C GLU A 553 -32.71 -10.55 19.16
N PHE A 554 -32.37 -9.31 18.82
CA PHE A 554 -31.86 -8.96 17.50
C PHE A 554 -30.46 -9.55 17.20
N ILE A 555 -29.54 -9.54 18.17
CA ILE A 555 -28.19 -10.11 17.98
C ILE A 555 -28.19 -11.64 17.91
N LYS A 556 -29.19 -12.30 18.49
CA LYS A 556 -29.36 -13.77 18.42
C LYS A 556 -29.76 -14.28 17.04
N LEU A 557 -30.32 -13.43 16.18
CA LEU A 557 -30.75 -13.84 14.84
C LEU A 557 -29.59 -14.45 14.04
N PRO A 558 -29.83 -15.56 13.31
CA PRO A 558 -28.78 -16.30 12.62
C PRO A 558 -28.17 -15.45 11.51
N ARG A 559 -26.83 -15.47 11.42
CA ARG A 559 -26.05 -14.75 10.41
C ARG A 559 -24.89 -15.62 9.94
N SER A 560 -24.48 -15.40 8.70
CA SER A 560 -23.34 -16.10 8.10
C SER A 560 -22.10 -15.21 8.14
N ARG A 561 -20.93 -15.83 8.12
CA ARG A 561 -19.64 -15.19 7.85
C ARG A 561 -19.23 -15.39 6.39
N TYR A 562 -18.36 -14.53 5.90
CA TYR A 562 -17.87 -14.56 4.52
C TYR A 562 -16.40 -14.16 4.47
N THR A 563 -15.72 -14.55 3.40
CA THR A 563 -14.44 -13.96 2.99
C THR A 563 -14.72 -12.75 2.10
N LEU A 564 -13.94 -11.68 2.25
CA LEU A 564 -13.94 -10.57 1.31
C LEU A 564 -12.83 -10.75 0.29
N GLU A 565 -13.21 -10.69 -0.98
CA GLU A 565 -12.27 -10.64 -2.09
C GLU A 565 -12.38 -9.29 -2.78
N VAL A 566 -11.23 -8.65 -3.02
CA VAL A 566 -11.18 -7.44 -3.85
C VAL A 566 -11.55 -7.82 -5.27
N ASN A 567 -12.42 -7.04 -5.87
CA ASN A 567 -12.80 -7.17 -7.26
C ASN A 567 -12.04 -6.10 -8.06
N PRO A 568 -10.80 -6.34 -8.51
CA PRO A 568 -10.18 -5.42 -9.45
C PRO A 568 -11.06 -5.37 -10.70
N TYR A 569 -11.11 -4.23 -11.39
CA TYR A 569 -11.92 -4.03 -12.60
C TYR A 569 -11.58 -5.04 -13.71
N GLN A 570 -12.07 -6.28 -13.57
CA GLN A 570 -11.66 -7.46 -14.36
C GLN A 570 -12.40 -7.59 -15.69
N LYS A 571 -13.48 -6.82 -15.90
CA LYS A 571 -14.35 -6.92 -17.08
C LYS A 571 -14.25 -5.69 -17.97
#